data_AF-A0A0M8UXQ6-F1
#
_entry.id   AF-A0A0M8UXQ6-F1
#
_cell.length_a   1.000
_cell.length_b   1.000
_cell.length_c   1.000
_cell.angle_alpha   90.00
_cell.angle_beta   90.00
_cell.angle_gamma   90.00
#
_symmetry.space_group_name_H-M   'P 1'
#
loop_
_entity.id
_entity.type
_entity.pdbx_description
1 polymer ?
#
loop_
_entity_poly.entity_id
_entity_poly.type
_entity_poly.pdbx_seq_one_letter_code
_entity_poly.pdbx_strand_id
1 'polypeptide(L)'
;MLLALTLFLGTGCTMLHQTPTGAPTSRAAPSVTPSPKARDILLAQQFDLDMEGAGPVSCRDDLHQLTRGHTNQQPQVWVSSGEDATGASAAVAAGLGEESRLCLHGFPPGEPITVTIKAGGRTYTTSVKRLAELTAAPSALDDLFNGRPVEVVDIGGGLLESGSWTFLPSDPALTDIARSGRFTVSASSGGVRAESKVPLRLPRGATAMEGWEDNHRLAVYGYPAGTPVPIGLYRPEHRWNGRVAVLQREVGRVVMPAHRVGVFTVPPDVFRGISAEPADDEDPACLSVADLAACVT
;
A
#
# COMPACT_ATOMS: atom_id res chain seq x y z
N MET A 1 66.25 3.21 -57.31
CA MET A 1 66.07 4.23 -58.36
C MET A 1 64.78 3.90 -59.10
N LEU A 2 63.85 4.87 -59.11
CA LEU A 2 62.59 5.00 -59.90
C LEU A 2 61.55 3.85 -59.82
N LEU A 3 60.38 4.04 -59.21
CA LEU A 3 59.15 4.72 -59.72
C LEU A 3 58.59 4.11 -61.02
N ALA A 4 57.41 3.48 -60.94
CA ALA A 4 56.20 3.98 -61.62
C ALA A 4 54.97 3.08 -61.36
N LEU A 5 53.89 3.75 -60.99
CA LEU A 5 52.49 3.34 -60.85
C LEU A 5 51.84 3.02 -62.22
N THR A 6 50.92 2.06 -62.28
CA THR A 6 49.61 2.13 -63.00
C THR A 6 48.82 0.83 -62.73
N LEU A 7 47.70 0.82 -61.98
CA LEU A 7 46.30 1.19 -62.30
C LEU A 7 45.52 0.18 -63.19
N PHE A 8 44.30 -0.12 -62.71
CA PHE A 8 43.12 -0.75 -63.32
C PHE A 8 42.85 -2.25 -63.05
N LEU A 9 41.98 -2.46 -62.03
CA LEU A 9 41.19 -3.66 -61.80
C LEU A 9 40.04 -3.72 -62.83
N GLY A 10 40.11 -4.71 -63.71
CA GLY A 10 39.04 -5.12 -64.62
C GLY A 10 38.11 -6.14 -63.96
N THR A 11 36.82 -5.96 -64.26
CA THR A 11 35.67 -6.80 -63.97
C THR A 11 35.79 -8.24 -64.48
N GLY A 12 35.28 -9.21 -63.70
CA GLY A 12 35.04 -10.58 -64.16
C GLY A 12 34.24 -11.40 -63.15
N CYS A 13 32.92 -11.48 -63.36
CA CYS A 13 32.01 -12.39 -62.68
C CYS A 13 32.01 -13.77 -63.37
N THR A 14 32.00 -14.87 -62.58
CA THR A 14 31.06 -16.03 -62.65
C THR A 14 31.45 -17.04 -61.57
N MET A 15 30.67 -17.14 -60.49
CA MET A 15 29.61 -18.14 -60.27
C MET A 15 30.07 -19.61 -60.38
N LEU A 16 30.18 -20.26 -59.23
CA LEU A 16 29.90 -21.68 -59.07
C LEU A 16 28.94 -21.86 -57.89
N HIS A 17 27.77 -22.42 -58.21
CA HIS A 17 26.65 -22.72 -57.35
C HIS A 17 26.99 -23.72 -56.24
N GLN A 18 26.42 -23.48 -55.05
CA GLN A 18 25.76 -24.51 -54.24
C GLN A 18 24.71 -23.83 -53.32
N THR A 19 23.44 -24.06 -53.62
CA THR A 19 22.29 -23.90 -52.71
C THR A 19 22.24 -25.13 -51.78
N PRO A 20 21.68 -25.06 -50.54
CA PRO A 20 20.23 -24.86 -50.37
C PRO A 20 19.79 -24.12 -49.09
N THR A 21 18.47 -23.81 -49.09
CA THR A 21 17.57 -23.59 -47.94
C THR A 21 17.41 -22.15 -47.45
N GLY A 22 16.27 -21.56 -47.83
CA GLY A 22 15.76 -20.31 -47.26
C GLY A 22 15.23 -20.52 -45.84
N ALA A 23 15.47 -19.53 -44.99
CA ALA A 23 14.85 -19.35 -43.68
C ALA A 23 14.40 -17.87 -43.57
N PRO A 24 13.35 -17.58 -42.79
CA PRO A 24 12.40 -16.52 -43.09
C PRO A 24 12.89 -15.12 -42.72
N THR A 25 12.34 -14.15 -43.43
CA THR A 25 12.40 -12.72 -43.17
C THR A 25 12.05 -12.44 -41.70
N SER A 26 13.05 -12.26 -40.84
CA SER A 26 12.84 -11.72 -39.50
C SER A 26 12.53 -10.24 -39.65
N ARG A 27 11.24 -9.92 -39.57
CA ARG A 27 10.73 -8.58 -39.34
C ARG A 27 11.28 -8.15 -37.99
N ALA A 28 12.24 -7.24 -37.98
CA ALA A 28 12.76 -6.64 -36.75
C ALA A 28 11.58 -6.08 -35.94
N ALA A 29 11.30 -6.70 -34.79
CA ALA A 29 10.45 -6.12 -33.78
C ALA A 29 11.08 -4.79 -33.34
N PRO A 30 10.29 -3.72 -33.11
CA PRO A 30 10.85 -2.47 -32.64
C PRO A 30 11.52 -2.72 -31.29
N SER A 31 12.83 -2.49 -31.23
CA SER A 31 13.58 -2.44 -29.98
C SER A 31 12.99 -1.33 -29.12
N VAL A 32 12.40 -1.70 -27.98
CA VAL A 32 11.98 -0.77 -26.94
C VAL A 32 13.24 -0.08 -26.44
N THR A 33 13.46 1.14 -26.89
CA THR A 33 14.57 1.97 -26.43
C THR A 33 14.23 2.38 -24.99
N PRO A 34 15.06 2.07 -23.98
CA PRO A 34 14.79 2.52 -22.62
C PRO A 34 14.77 4.05 -22.58
N SER A 35 13.74 4.60 -21.95
CA SER A 35 13.54 6.05 -21.87
C SER A 35 14.64 6.69 -20.98
N PRO A 36 15.17 7.89 -21.32
CA PRO A 36 16.46 8.34 -20.82
C PRO A 36 16.39 9.22 -19.56
N LYS A 37 15.28 9.21 -18.80
CA LYS A 37 15.16 10.06 -17.61
C LYS A 37 15.36 9.23 -16.34
N ALA A 38 16.06 9.80 -15.35
CA ALA A 38 16.23 9.22 -14.00
C ALA A 38 14.92 8.81 -13.30
N ARG A 39 13.77 9.24 -13.84
CA ARG A 39 12.42 8.90 -13.38
C ARG A 39 11.94 7.55 -13.90
N ASP A 40 12.33 7.19 -15.13
CA ASP A 40 12.12 5.86 -15.69
C ASP A 40 12.98 4.84 -14.93
N ILE A 41 14.10 5.28 -14.33
CA ILE A 41 14.97 4.43 -13.50
C ILE A 41 14.29 4.05 -12.18
N LEU A 42 13.51 4.93 -11.55
CA LEU A 42 12.80 4.63 -10.29
C LEU A 42 11.60 3.69 -10.49
N LEU A 43 10.89 3.80 -11.62
CA LEU A 43 9.87 2.80 -12.01
C LEU A 43 10.50 1.51 -12.58
N ALA A 44 11.68 1.59 -13.21
CA ALA A 44 12.39 0.42 -13.72
C ALA A 44 13.16 -0.33 -12.63
N GLN A 45 13.15 0.15 -11.38
CA GLN A 45 13.67 -0.61 -10.25
C GLN A 45 12.75 -1.80 -9.99
N GLN A 46 13.30 -2.98 -10.28
CA GLN A 46 12.76 -4.25 -9.79
C GLN A 46 12.77 -4.22 -8.27
N PHE A 47 11.70 -4.73 -7.67
CA PHE A 47 11.60 -4.89 -6.23
C PHE A 47 11.26 -6.34 -5.88
N ASP A 48 11.82 -6.80 -4.77
CA ASP A 48 11.55 -8.12 -4.20
C ASP A 48 10.16 -8.10 -3.55
N LEU A 49 9.32 -9.08 -3.89
CA LEU A 49 7.96 -9.20 -3.36
C LEU A 49 7.91 -9.81 -1.95
N ASP A 50 9.02 -10.34 -1.45
CA ASP A 50 9.11 -11.12 -0.22
C ASP A 50 9.57 -10.29 1.00
N MET A 51 9.48 -8.95 0.95
CA MET A 51 9.74 -8.13 2.15
C MET A 51 8.57 -8.23 3.12
N GLU A 52 8.78 -8.90 4.25
CA GLU A 52 7.83 -8.96 5.36
C GLU A 52 7.48 -7.53 5.83
N GLY A 53 6.18 -7.26 5.93
CA GLY A 53 5.65 -6.00 6.44
C GLY A 53 6.05 -5.75 7.91
N ALA A 54 5.89 -4.51 8.35
CA ALA A 54 6.24 -4.07 9.71
C ALA A 54 5.62 -4.99 10.79
N GLY A 55 6.40 -5.21 11.86
CA GLY A 55 6.15 -6.18 12.93
C GLY A 55 4.82 -6.04 13.68
N PRO A 56 4.53 -6.97 14.60
CA PRO A 56 3.18 -7.28 15.06
C PRO A 56 2.48 -6.12 15.77
N VAL A 57 1.21 -5.91 15.42
CA VAL A 57 0.27 -5.02 16.11
C VAL A 57 -0.10 -5.62 17.46
N SER A 58 0.13 -4.92 18.57
CA SER A 58 -0.12 -5.46 19.92
C SER A 58 -0.69 -4.39 20.86
N CYS A 59 -1.97 -4.50 21.17
CA CYS A 59 -2.63 -3.68 22.18
C CYS A 59 -1.94 -3.82 23.56
N ARG A 60 -1.37 -4.98 23.88
CA ARG A 60 -0.70 -5.17 25.17
C ARG A 60 0.60 -4.38 25.26
N ASP A 61 1.39 -4.36 24.19
CA ASP A 61 2.66 -3.64 24.16
C ASP A 61 2.43 -2.12 24.16
N ASP A 62 1.44 -1.65 23.40
CA ASP A 62 1.00 -0.25 23.44
C ASP A 62 0.54 0.16 24.85
N LEU A 63 -0.25 -0.68 25.52
CA LEU A 63 -0.70 -0.39 26.88
C LEU A 63 0.49 -0.29 27.84
N HIS A 64 1.47 -1.18 27.72
CA HIS A 64 2.72 -1.08 28.50
C HIS A 64 3.46 0.24 28.23
N GLN A 65 3.52 0.70 26.98
CA GLN A 65 4.12 1.98 26.61
C GLN A 65 3.36 3.17 27.19
N LEU A 66 2.03 3.21 27.01
CA LEU A 66 1.14 4.28 27.48
C LEU A 66 1.13 4.39 29.00
N THR A 67 1.38 3.30 29.72
CA THR A 67 1.42 3.24 31.18
C THR A 67 2.83 3.35 31.77
N ARG A 68 3.89 3.46 30.95
CA ARG A 68 5.26 3.65 31.49
C ARG A 68 5.29 4.89 32.38
N GLY A 69 5.73 4.71 33.62
CA GLY A 69 5.84 5.78 34.61
C GLY A 69 4.52 6.24 35.24
N HIS A 70 3.38 5.61 34.92
CA HIS A 70 2.07 5.96 35.44
C HIS A 70 1.34 4.73 35.98
N THR A 71 0.90 4.77 37.24
CA THR A 71 0.10 3.70 37.87
C THR A 71 -1.39 3.77 37.53
N ASN A 72 -1.79 4.62 36.60
CA ASN A 72 -3.20 4.91 36.38
C ASN A 72 -3.91 3.76 35.68
N GLN A 73 -4.75 3.06 36.44
CA GLN A 73 -5.81 2.15 35.97
C GLN A 73 -6.95 2.89 35.24
N GLN A 74 -6.67 4.08 34.69
CA GLN A 74 -7.70 4.86 34.01
C GLN A 74 -8.12 4.15 32.72
N PRO A 75 -9.40 4.25 32.35
CA PRO A 75 -9.90 3.78 31.07
C PRO A 75 -9.10 4.40 29.91
N GLN A 76 -8.72 3.59 28.94
CA GLN A 76 -7.96 4.03 27.76
C GLN A 76 -8.56 3.48 26.47
N VAL A 77 -8.43 4.25 25.40
CA VAL A 77 -8.81 3.86 24.05
C VAL A 77 -7.77 4.37 23.07
N TRP A 78 -7.34 3.55 22.12
CA TRP A 78 -6.40 3.96 21.07
C TRP A 78 -6.55 3.07 19.84
N VAL A 79 -5.92 3.49 18.75
CA VAL A 79 -5.71 2.68 17.56
C VAL A 79 -4.24 2.29 17.56
N SER A 80 -3.97 0.99 17.64
CA SER A 80 -2.64 0.40 17.49
C SER A 80 -2.33 0.30 15.99
N SER A 81 -1.08 0.51 15.59
CA SER A 81 -0.58 0.19 14.25
C SER A 81 0.77 -0.50 14.32
N GLY A 82 1.15 -1.19 13.25
CA GLY A 82 2.47 -1.84 13.14
C GLY A 82 3.65 -0.88 13.35
N GLU A 83 4.84 -1.43 13.57
CA GLU A 83 6.05 -0.65 13.81
C GLU A 83 6.40 0.25 12.60
N ASP A 84 7.23 1.28 12.83
CA ASP A 84 7.83 1.97 11.68
C ASP A 84 8.90 1.09 11.02
N ALA A 85 9.33 1.45 9.80
CA ALA A 85 10.37 0.73 9.07
C ALA A 85 11.74 0.68 9.81
N THR A 86 11.85 1.37 10.96
CA THR A 86 13.05 1.38 11.81
C THR A 86 12.88 0.54 13.09
N GLY A 87 11.73 -0.12 13.29
CA GLY A 87 11.42 -0.91 14.49
C GLY A 87 11.36 -0.07 15.77
N ALA A 88 11.20 1.25 15.65
CA ALA A 88 11.41 2.21 16.73
C ALA A 88 10.15 3.06 16.97
N SER A 89 9.04 2.44 17.36
CA SER A 89 7.90 3.24 17.82
C SER A 89 8.09 3.63 19.30
N ALA A 90 8.41 4.91 19.53
CA ALA A 90 8.43 5.50 20.87
C ALA A 90 7.05 5.98 21.35
N ALA A 91 6.04 5.99 20.48
CA ALA A 91 4.70 6.49 20.78
C ALA A 91 3.63 5.87 19.87
N VAL A 92 2.47 5.55 20.44
CA VAL A 92 1.29 5.06 19.72
C VAL A 92 0.85 6.06 18.65
N ALA A 93 0.81 5.62 17.40
CA ALA A 93 0.36 6.35 16.22
C ALA A 93 -0.42 5.40 15.31
N ALA A 94 -1.13 5.93 14.32
CA ALA A 94 -1.75 5.12 13.27
C ALA A 94 -1.11 5.45 11.92
N GLY A 95 -0.56 4.45 11.23
CA GLY A 95 -0.03 4.62 9.88
C GLY A 95 -1.05 4.33 8.79
N LEU A 96 -1.12 5.21 7.78
CA LEU A 96 -1.95 4.93 6.61
C LEU A 96 -1.45 3.68 5.88
N GLY A 97 -2.39 2.79 5.56
CA GLY A 97 -2.10 1.54 4.85
C GLY A 97 -1.43 0.47 5.71
N GLU A 98 -1.33 0.67 7.03
CA GLU A 98 -0.78 -0.30 7.96
C GLU A 98 -1.88 -1.09 8.64
N GLU A 99 -1.57 -2.34 8.97
CA GLU A 99 -2.41 -3.15 9.85
C GLU A 99 -2.53 -2.47 11.21
N SER A 100 -3.76 -2.42 11.71
CA SER A 100 -4.16 -1.66 12.89
C SER A 100 -5.25 -2.38 13.67
N ARG A 101 -5.39 -2.03 14.95
CA ARG A 101 -6.40 -2.58 15.86
C ARG A 101 -6.98 -1.49 16.75
N LEU A 102 -8.25 -1.63 17.12
CA LEU A 102 -8.88 -0.82 18.15
C LEU A 102 -8.61 -1.50 19.49
N CYS A 103 -8.03 -0.74 20.41
CA CYS A 103 -7.71 -1.23 21.75
C CYS A 103 -8.49 -0.44 22.80
N LEU A 104 -9.08 -1.14 23.76
CA LEU A 104 -9.89 -0.58 24.84
C LEU A 104 -9.45 -1.19 26.17
N HIS A 105 -9.11 -0.38 27.16
CA HIS A 105 -8.72 -0.85 28.49
C HIS A 105 -9.59 -0.22 29.57
N GLY A 106 -9.98 -1.01 30.58
CA GLY A 106 -10.64 -0.51 31.79
C GLY A 106 -12.13 -0.19 31.62
N PHE A 107 -12.82 -0.79 30.64
CA PHE A 107 -14.26 -0.62 30.44
C PHE A 107 -15.05 -1.75 31.12
N PRO A 108 -16.16 -1.43 31.82
CA PRO A 108 -16.91 -2.39 32.63
C PRO A 108 -17.49 -3.53 31.77
N PRO A 109 -17.42 -4.80 32.21
CA PRO A 109 -18.06 -5.90 31.51
C PRO A 109 -19.59 -5.76 31.54
N GLY A 110 -20.26 -6.08 30.44
CA GLY A 110 -21.72 -6.11 30.34
C GLY A 110 -22.40 -4.80 29.93
N GLU A 111 -21.68 -3.68 29.90
CA GLU A 111 -22.21 -2.42 29.36
C GLU A 111 -21.82 -2.23 27.87
N PRO A 112 -22.74 -1.68 27.04
CA PRO A 112 -22.40 -1.29 25.67
C PRO A 112 -21.27 -0.27 25.67
N ILE A 113 -20.29 -0.44 24.80
CA ILE A 113 -19.27 0.57 24.54
C ILE A 113 -19.63 1.25 23.22
N THR A 114 -19.57 2.57 23.20
CA THR A 114 -19.64 3.40 22.00
C THR A 114 -18.27 4.01 21.76
N VAL A 115 -17.75 3.86 20.56
CA VAL A 115 -16.50 4.47 20.10
C VAL A 115 -16.83 5.61 19.17
N THR A 116 -16.15 6.74 19.34
CA THR A 116 -16.34 7.94 18.56
C THR A 116 -15.00 8.45 18.04
N ILE A 117 -14.90 8.59 16.72
CA ILE A 117 -13.76 9.19 16.02
C ILE A 117 -14.08 10.62 15.63
N LYS A 118 -13.15 11.54 15.87
CA LYS A 118 -13.21 12.91 15.33
C LYS A 118 -12.06 13.16 14.35
N ALA A 119 -12.43 13.53 13.13
CA ALA A 119 -11.52 13.78 12.00
C ALA A 119 -11.97 15.04 11.25
N GLY A 120 -11.12 16.08 11.19
CA GLY A 120 -11.39 17.33 10.46
C GLY A 120 -12.75 18.00 10.71
N GLY A 121 -13.28 17.89 11.94
CA GLY A 121 -14.58 18.44 12.32
C GLY A 121 -15.77 17.49 12.10
N ARG A 122 -15.54 16.33 11.49
CA ARG A 122 -16.51 15.24 11.39
C ARG A 122 -16.40 14.33 12.59
N THR A 123 -17.53 13.69 12.91
CA THR A 123 -17.65 12.75 14.01
C THR A 123 -18.25 11.45 13.47
N TYR A 124 -17.59 10.34 13.73
CA TYR A 124 -17.99 9.00 13.35
C TYR A 124 -18.23 8.20 14.62
N THR A 125 -19.34 7.51 14.71
CA THR A 125 -19.72 6.77 15.91
C THR A 125 -20.01 5.34 15.53
N THR A 126 -19.36 4.40 16.23
CA THR A 126 -19.59 2.97 16.10
C THR A 126 -19.86 2.36 17.47
N SER A 127 -20.71 1.35 17.51
CA SER A 127 -20.90 0.53 18.71
C SER A 127 -19.87 -0.60 18.74
N VAL A 128 -19.53 -1.06 19.93
CA VAL A 128 -18.65 -2.21 20.11
C VAL A 128 -19.49 -3.45 20.41
N LYS A 129 -19.21 -4.53 19.69
CA LYS A 129 -19.81 -5.84 19.90
C LYS A 129 -18.76 -6.77 20.52
N ARG A 130 -18.92 -7.08 21.81
CA ARG A 130 -18.02 -8.02 22.49
C ARG A 130 -18.36 -9.45 22.09
N LEU A 131 -17.34 -10.22 21.72
CA LEU A 131 -17.42 -11.62 21.35
C LEU A 131 -16.48 -12.47 22.21
N ALA A 132 -16.76 -13.77 22.25
CA ALA A 132 -15.84 -14.76 22.82
C ALA A 132 -14.65 -15.03 21.88
N GLU A 133 -14.89 -14.97 20.58
CA GLU A 133 -13.90 -15.12 19.52
C GLU A 133 -14.30 -14.20 18.36
N LEU A 134 -13.33 -13.61 17.67
CA LEU A 134 -13.59 -12.75 16.52
C LEU A 134 -14.17 -13.56 15.36
N THR A 135 -15.10 -12.99 14.61
CA THR A 135 -15.48 -13.61 13.34
C THR A 135 -14.32 -13.49 12.36
N ALA A 136 -14.01 -14.56 11.62
CA ALA A 136 -12.89 -14.61 10.68
C ALA A 136 -13.08 -13.72 9.42
N ALA A 137 -14.03 -12.78 9.43
CA ALA A 137 -14.32 -11.95 8.28
C ALA A 137 -13.17 -10.96 8.04
N PRO A 138 -12.80 -10.71 6.77
CA PRO A 138 -11.66 -9.89 6.42
C PRO A 138 -11.79 -8.46 6.93
N SER A 139 -10.64 -7.90 7.26
CA SER A 139 -10.36 -6.51 7.60
C SER A 139 -11.10 -5.52 6.70
N ALA A 140 -12.11 -4.82 7.23
CA ALA A 140 -12.67 -3.66 6.54
C ALA A 140 -11.67 -2.50 6.63
N LEU A 141 -11.30 -1.90 5.50
CA LEU A 141 -10.36 -0.76 5.45
C LEU A 141 -10.85 0.44 6.30
N ASP A 142 -12.16 0.56 6.47
CA ASP A 142 -12.85 1.72 7.06
C ASP A 142 -13.62 1.40 8.37
N ASP A 143 -13.17 0.40 9.12
CA ASP A 143 -13.95 -0.21 10.23
C ASP A 143 -14.42 0.77 11.31
N LEU A 144 -13.68 1.87 11.53
CA LEU A 144 -14.02 2.90 12.51
C LEU A 144 -14.81 4.10 11.96
N PHE A 145 -14.98 4.21 10.64
CA PHE A 145 -15.60 5.38 9.99
C PHE A 145 -16.86 5.02 9.19
N ASN A 146 -17.15 3.73 9.00
CA ASN A 146 -18.33 3.25 8.28
C ASN A 146 -19.60 3.13 9.17
N GLY A 147 -19.49 3.33 10.48
CA GLY A 147 -20.58 3.25 11.45
C GLY A 147 -21.08 1.83 11.76
N ARG A 148 -20.45 0.79 11.18
CA ARG A 148 -20.76 -0.61 11.49
C ARG A 148 -20.17 -0.99 12.85
N PRO A 149 -20.84 -1.87 13.62
CA PRO A 149 -20.32 -2.28 14.92
C PRO A 149 -18.95 -2.97 14.78
N VAL A 150 -18.00 -2.56 15.62
CA VAL A 150 -16.67 -3.17 15.68
C VAL A 150 -16.70 -4.35 16.64
N GLU A 151 -16.27 -5.51 16.17
CA GLU A 151 -16.16 -6.71 17.00
C GLU A 151 -14.88 -6.67 17.83
N VAL A 152 -14.99 -6.99 19.12
CA VAL A 152 -13.83 -7.06 20.03
C VAL A 152 -13.88 -8.32 20.88
N VAL A 153 -12.71 -8.81 21.26
CA VAL A 153 -12.52 -9.92 22.20
C VAL A 153 -11.80 -9.42 23.45
N ASP A 154 -12.08 -10.05 24.59
CA ASP A 154 -11.35 -9.82 25.83
C ASP A 154 -10.09 -10.69 25.83
N ILE A 155 -8.92 -10.06 25.85
CA ILE A 155 -7.62 -10.73 25.87
C ILE A 155 -7.01 -10.83 27.28
N GLY A 156 -7.82 -10.53 28.30
CA GLY A 156 -7.45 -10.58 29.70
C GLY A 156 -6.89 -9.26 30.23
N GLY A 157 -6.95 -9.09 31.57
CA GLY A 157 -6.46 -7.88 32.24
C GLY A 157 -7.33 -6.64 32.00
N GLY A 158 -8.58 -6.82 31.57
CA GLY A 158 -9.49 -5.71 31.25
C GLY A 158 -9.19 -5.03 29.91
N LEU A 159 -8.42 -5.70 29.04
CA LEU A 159 -8.05 -5.25 27.71
C LEU A 159 -8.94 -5.95 26.67
N LEU A 160 -9.63 -5.15 25.86
CA LEU A 160 -10.35 -5.61 24.69
C LEU A 160 -9.59 -5.18 23.43
N GLU A 161 -9.54 -6.06 22.45
CA GLU A 161 -8.99 -5.76 21.13
C GLU A 161 -9.96 -6.16 20.02
N SER A 162 -9.95 -5.41 18.93
CA SER A 162 -10.65 -5.79 17.71
C SER A 162 -9.84 -6.80 16.88
N GLY A 163 -10.48 -7.30 15.83
CA GLY A 163 -9.74 -7.84 14.69
C GLY A 163 -8.82 -6.80 14.06
N SER A 164 -7.81 -7.29 13.35
CA SER A 164 -6.91 -6.45 12.58
C SER A 164 -7.60 -5.87 11.35
N TRP A 165 -7.28 -4.62 11.02
CA TRP A 165 -7.63 -4.05 9.72
C TRP A 165 -6.58 -3.09 9.18
N THR A 166 -6.55 -2.87 7.86
CA THR A 166 -5.66 -1.87 7.27
C THR A 166 -6.24 -0.48 7.49
N PHE A 167 -5.53 0.39 8.22
CA PHE A 167 -5.99 1.74 8.50
C PHE A 167 -5.95 2.62 7.25
N LEU A 168 -7.08 2.67 6.54
CA LEU A 168 -7.27 3.52 5.38
C LEU A 168 -8.71 4.06 5.37
N PRO A 169 -8.95 5.18 6.08
CA PRO A 169 -10.28 5.77 6.15
C PRO A 169 -10.80 6.12 4.74
N SER A 170 -12.11 6.06 4.53
CA SER A 170 -12.74 6.54 3.30
C SER A 170 -12.77 8.07 3.24
N ASP A 171 -12.87 8.63 2.03
CA ASP A 171 -13.14 10.06 1.90
C ASP A 171 -14.52 10.41 2.47
N PRO A 172 -14.67 11.54 3.17
CA PRO A 172 -13.70 12.63 3.33
C PRO A 172 -12.76 12.49 4.55
N ALA A 173 -12.93 11.47 5.40
CA ALA A 173 -12.16 11.29 6.64
C ALA A 173 -10.65 11.24 6.35
N LEU A 174 -10.25 10.52 5.31
CA LEU A 174 -8.87 10.40 4.86
C LEU A 174 -8.19 11.77 4.69
N THR A 175 -8.79 12.62 3.86
CA THR A 175 -8.29 13.96 3.56
C THR A 175 -8.23 14.84 4.81
N ASP A 176 -9.24 14.73 5.67
CA ASP A 176 -9.38 15.50 6.89
C ASP A 176 -8.30 15.14 7.94
N ILE A 177 -8.05 13.84 8.14
CA ILE A 177 -7.01 13.32 9.04
C ILE A 177 -5.62 13.65 8.50
N ALA A 178 -5.41 13.49 7.19
CA ALA A 178 -4.15 13.85 6.55
C ALA A 178 -3.81 15.33 6.70
N ARG A 179 -4.81 16.21 6.63
CA ARG A 179 -4.63 17.66 6.82
C ARG A 179 -4.32 18.02 8.27
N SER A 180 -4.95 17.36 9.25
CA SER A 180 -4.71 17.63 10.67
C SER A 180 -3.46 16.94 11.23
N GLY A 181 -2.99 15.88 10.56
CA GLY A 181 -1.90 15.02 11.01
C GLY A 181 -2.24 14.17 12.23
N ARG A 182 -3.53 14.08 12.60
CA ARG A 182 -4.03 13.34 13.78
C ARG A 182 -5.55 13.23 13.78
N PHE A 183 -6.09 12.31 14.55
CA PHE A 183 -7.51 12.22 14.88
C PHE A 183 -7.71 12.02 16.37
N THR A 184 -8.95 12.18 16.86
CA THR A 184 -9.30 11.85 18.24
C THR A 184 -10.12 10.58 18.24
N VAL A 185 -9.75 9.62 19.08
CA VAL A 185 -10.54 8.43 19.40
C VAL A 185 -11.12 8.66 20.79
N SER A 186 -12.37 8.33 21.00
CA SER A 186 -12.99 8.34 22.33
C SER A 186 -13.89 7.13 22.48
N ALA A 187 -14.03 6.64 23.71
CA ALA A 187 -14.90 5.52 24.02
C ALA A 187 -15.67 5.82 25.31
N SER A 188 -16.94 5.42 25.34
CA SER A 188 -17.81 5.58 26.49
C SER A 188 -18.62 4.32 26.74
N SER A 189 -18.79 3.96 28.02
CA SER A 189 -19.62 2.86 28.48
C SER A 189 -20.19 3.23 29.84
N GLY A 190 -21.51 3.41 29.91
CA GLY A 190 -22.17 3.95 31.10
C GLY A 190 -21.54 5.27 31.57
N GLY A 191 -21.04 5.29 32.82
CA GLY A 191 -20.35 6.44 33.42
C GLY A 191 -18.87 6.56 33.08
N VAL A 192 -18.30 5.57 32.38
CA VAL A 192 -16.88 5.49 32.05
C VAL A 192 -16.60 6.11 30.68
N ARG A 193 -15.55 6.94 30.60
CA ARG A 193 -15.10 7.55 29.35
C ARG A 193 -13.58 7.58 29.25
N ALA A 194 -13.07 7.34 28.04
CA ALA A 194 -11.68 7.55 27.66
C ALA A 194 -11.62 8.37 26.36
N GLU A 195 -10.53 9.12 26.18
CA GLU A 195 -10.26 9.88 24.96
C GLU A 195 -8.74 9.93 24.73
N SER A 196 -8.32 9.72 23.48
CA SER A 196 -6.93 9.80 23.06
C SER A 196 -6.80 10.55 21.74
N LYS A 197 -5.76 11.38 21.63
CA LYS A 197 -5.36 12.01 20.37
C LYS A 197 -4.32 11.13 19.71
N VAL A 198 -4.69 10.50 18.60
CA VAL A 198 -3.83 9.56 17.86
C VAL A 198 -3.13 10.32 16.73
N PRO A 199 -1.79 10.45 16.76
CA PRO A 199 -1.02 11.00 15.65
C PRO A 199 -1.16 10.14 14.39
N LEU A 200 -1.14 10.79 13.23
CA LEU A 200 -1.08 10.10 11.94
C LEU A 200 0.37 9.94 11.50
N ARG A 201 0.76 8.71 11.16
CA ARG A 201 1.99 8.41 10.42
C ARG A 201 1.66 8.26 8.94
N LEU A 202 2.53 8.82 8.11
CA LEU A 202 2.40 8.80 6.65
C LEU A 202 3.62 8.10 6.05
N PRO A 203 3.71 6.76 6.15
CA PRO A 203 4.71 6.02 5.39
C PRO A 203 4.49 6.29 3.90
N ARG A 204 5.53 6.21 3.08
CA ARG A 204 5.33 6.24 1.63
C ARG A 204 4.60 4.96 1.24
N GLY A 205 3.48 5.09 0.54
CA GLY A 205 2.62 3.95 0.28
C GLY A 205 1.52 4.21 -0.73
N ALA A 206 0.92 3.11 -1.15
CA ALA A 206 -0.26 3.09 -1.97
C ALA A 206 -1.13 1.89 -1.60
N THR A 207 -2.43 2.10 -1.46
CA THR A 207 -3.37 1.06 -1.03
C THR A 207 -4.69 1.22 -1.78
N ALA A 208 -5.26 0.10 -2.23
CA ALA A 208 -6.60 0.07 -2.81
C ALA A 208 -7.62 0.60 -1.80
N MET A 209 -8.54 1.45 -2.24
CA MET A 209 -9.59 2.01 -1.38
C MET A 209 -10.77 1.03 -1.24
N GLU A 210 -11.60 1.23 -0.22
CA GLU A 210 -12.84 0.47 -0.06
C GLU A 210 -13.70 0.55 -1.33
N GLY A 211 -14.27 -0.58 -1.75
CA GLY A 211 -15.01 -0.69 -3.01
C GLY A 211 -14.12 -0.66 -4.25
N TRP A 212 -12.85 -1.11 -4.13
CA TRP A 212 -11.87 -1.20 -5.21
C TRP A 212 -12.43 -1.79 -6.50
N GLU A 213 -13.17 -2.91 -6.41
CA GLU A 213 -13.80 -3.58 -7.54
C GLU A 213 -14.78 -2.69 -8.32
N ASP A 214 -15.41 -1.72 -7.66
CA ASP A 214 -16.42 -0.85 -8.25
C ASP A 214 -15.85 0.50 -8.69
N ASN A 215 -14.90 1.05 -7.93
CA ASN A 215 -14.43 2.43 -8.10
C ASN A 215 -13.01 2.55 -8.65
N HIS A 216 -12.23 1.47 -8.62
CA HIS A 216 -10.84 1.38 -9.05
C HIS A 216 -9.94 2.49 -8.47
N ARG A 217 -10.18 2.89 -7.21
CA ARG A 217 -9.47 4.00 -6.56
C ARG A 217 -8.31 3.49 -5.71
N LEU A 218 -7.16 4.11 -5.92
CA LEU A 218 -5.93 3.90 -5.18
C LEU A 218 -5.62 5.15 -4.35
N ALA A 219 -5.46 5.00 -3.04
CA ALA A 219 -4.90 6.04 -2.20
C ALA A 219 -3.37 5.99 -2.30
N VAL A 220 -2.72 7.12 -2.56
CA VAL A 220 -1.26 7.28 -2.62
C VAL A 220 -0.84 8.29 -1.56
N TYR A 221 0.08 7.94 -0.67
CA TYR A 221 0.35 8.73 0.53
C TYR A 221 1.83 8.74 0.93
N GLY A 222 2.21 9.71 1.76
CA GLY A 222 3.56 9.80 2.36
C GLY A 222 4.64 10.42 1.47
N TYR A 223 4.35 10.77 0.23
CA TYR A 223 5.29 11.49 -0.64
C TYR A 223 5.30 13.01 -0.35
N PRO A 224 6.38 13.75 -0.67
CA PRO A 224 6.43 15.21 -0.46
C PRO A 224 5.42 15.95 -1.34
N ALA A 225 4.84 17.05 -0.83
CA ALA A 225 3.90 17.87 -1.57
C ALA A 225 4.49 18.39 -2.89
N GLY A 226 3.68 18.43 -3.95
CA GLY A 226 4.09 18.82 -5.31
C GLY A 226 4.86 17.75 -6.07
N THR A 227 5.24 16.63 -5.43
CA THR A 227 5.93 15.54 -6.10
C THR A 227 4.98 14.83 -7.07
N PRO A 228 5.35 14.65 -8.35
CA PRO A 228 4.63 13.75 -9.24
C PRO A 228 5.03 12.30 -8.93
N VAL A 229 4.12 11.53 -8.35
CA VAL A 229 4.32 10.10 -8.05
C VAL A 229 3.76 9.29 -9.22
N PRO A 230 4.60 8.55 -9.95
CA PRO A 230 4.13 7.74 -11.06
C PRO A 230 3.55 6.40 -10.57
N ILE A 231 2.55 5.91 -11.29
CA ILE A 231 1.91 4.61 -11.05
C ILE A 231 2.21 3.74 -12.27
N GLY A 232 2.84 2.60 -12.03
CA GLY A 232 3.22 1.63 -13.05
C GLY A 232 2.34 0.38 -13.00
N LEU A 233 2.17 -0.24 -14.17
CA LEU A 233 1.72 -1.61 -14.31
C LEU A 233 2.98 -2.49 -14.34
N TYR A 234 3.06 -3.42 -13.40
CA TYR A 234 4.16 -4.37 -13.27
C TYR A 234 3.67 -5.77 -13.56
N ARG A 235 4.55 -6.61 -14.09
CA ARG A 235 4.31 -8.05 -14.21
C ARG A 235 5.38 -8.78 -13.39
N PRO A 236 4.99 -9.69 -12.50
CA PRO A 236 5.96 -10.54 -11.82
C PRO A 236 6.68 -11.44 -12.83
N GLU A 237 7.99 -11.58 -12.66
CA GLU A 237 8.86 -12.47 -13.43
C GLU A 237 9.64 -13.34 -12.46
N HIS A 238 9.70 -14.65 -12.74
CA HIS A 238 10.55 -15.57 -12.01
C HIS A 238 11.99 -15.47 -12.52
N ARG A 239 12.93 -15.19 -11.63
CA ARG A 239 14.36 -15.17 -11.91
C ARG A 239 15.11 -16.17 -11.03
N TRP A 240 16.35 -16.43 -11.40
CA TRP A 240 17.23 -17.40 -10.74
C TRP A 240 17.42 -17.15 -9.22
N ASN A 241 17.17 -15.93 -8.76
CA ASN A 241 17.33 -15.49 -7.37
C ASN A 241 16.02 -15.06 -6.67
N GLY A 242 14.84 -15.30 -7.26
CA GLY A 242 13.55 -14.93 -6.67
C GLY A 242 12.55 -14.39 -7.69
N ARG A 243 11.40 -13.91 -7.21
CA ARG A 243 10.39 -13.23 -8.02
C ARG A 243 10.63 -11.73 -8.02
N VAL A 244 10.67 -11.13 -9.19
CA VAL A 244 10.84 -9.67 -9.35
C VAL A 244 9.65 -9.07 -10.09
N ALA A 245 9.22 -7.88 -9.69
CA ALA A 245 8.23 -7.12 -10.45
C ALA A 245 8.90 -6.29 -11.55
N VAL A 246 8.51 -6.48 -12.83
CA VAL A 246 9.05 -5.73 -13.97
C VAL A 246 8.02 -4.76 -14.52
N LEU A 247 8.41 -3.48 -14.64
CA LEU A 247 7.57 -2.44 -15.21
C LEU A 247 7.24 -2.72 -16.67
N GLN A 248 5.95 -2.81 -16.99
CA GLN A 248 5.47 -2.88 -18.37
C GLN A 248 5.18 -1.50 -18.96
N ARG A 249 4.49 -0.65 -18.20
CA ARG A 249 4.12 0.72 -18.62
C ARG A 249 3.79 1.62 -17.44
N GLU A 250 4.01 2.92 -17.59
CA GLU A 250 3.38 3.93 -16.73
C GLU A 250 1.88 3.99 -17.07
N VAL A 251 1.03 3.85 -16.05
CA VAL A 251 -0.44 3.95 -16.15
C VAL A 251 -0.91 5.39 -15.94
N GLY A 252 -0.21 6.11 -15.07
CA GLY A 252 -0.53 7.51 -14.78
C GLY A 252 0.33 8.07 -13.66
N ARG A 253 -0.10 9.19 -13.10
CA ARG A 253 0.62 9.88 -12.02
C ARG A 253 -0.31 10.65 -11.10
N VAL A 254 0.10 10.78 -9.85
CA VAL A 254 -0.53 11.62 -8.84
C VAL A 254 0.40 12.78 -8.51
N VAL A 255 -0.08 14.02 -8.66
CA VAL A 255 0.65 15.18 -8.13
C VAL A 255 0.25 15.35 -6.68
N MET A 256 1.19 15.13 -5.77
CA MET A 256 0.89 15.05 -4.35
C MET A 256 0.38 16.39 -3.80
N PRO A 257 -0.78 16.42 -3.14
CA PRO A 257 -1.28 17.64 -2.53
C PRO A 257 -0.52 17.98 -1.24
N ALA A 258 -0.78 19.17 -0.67
CA ALA A 258 -0.11 19.66 0.53
C ALA A 258 -0.27 18.73 1.76
N HIS A 259 -1.40 18.04 1.87
CA HIS A 259 -1.68 17.08 2.95
C HIS A 259 -1.11 15.67 2.68
N ARG A 260 -0.36 15.49 1.58
CA ARG A 260 0.41 14.28 1.26
C ARG A 260 -0.41 12.99 1.13
N VAL A 261 -1.68 13.10 0.77
CA VAL A 261 -2.54 11.99 0.36
C VAL A 261 -3.21 12.37 -0.95
N GLY A 262 -2.99 11.61 -2.00
CA GLY A 262 -3.68 11.76 -3.29
C GLY A 262 -4.49 10.52 -3.60
N VAL A 263 -5.48 10.66 -4.47
CA VAL A 263 -6.25 9.53 -4.99
C VAL A 263 -6.06 9.43 -6.48
N PHE A 264 -5.77 8.23 -6.95
CA PHE A 264 -5.70 7.88 -8.36
C PHE A 264 -6.85 6.95 -8.73
N THR A 265 -7.54 7.24 -9.82
CA THR A 265 -8.53 6.32 -10.39
C THR A 265 -7.89 5.57 -11.53
N VAL A 266 -7.85 4.24 -11.41
CA VAL A 266 -7.25 3.37 -12.42
C VAL A 266 -8.14 3.32 -13.66
N PRO A 267 -7.56 3.52 -14.87
CA PRO A 267 -8.30 3.38 -16.12
C PRO A 267 -8.95 1.99 -16.25
N PRO A 268 -10.21 1.87 -16.71
CA PRO A 268 -10.92 0.59 -16.80
C PRO A 268 -10.27 -0.47 -17.71
N ASP A 269 -9.48 -0.07 -18.70
CA ASP A 269 -8.70 -0.99 -19.53
C ASP A 269 -7.53 -1.61 -18.76
N VAL A 270 -6.89 -0.84 -17.88
CA VAL A 270 -5.82 -1.32 -16.99
C VAL A 270 -6.42 -2.22 -15.92
N PHE A 271 -7.53 -1.82 -15.30
CA PHE A 271 -8.22 -2.60 -14.27
C PHE A 271 -8.62 -3.99 -14.78
N ARG A 272 -9.23 -4.08 -15.97
CA ARG A 272 -9.54 -5.38 -16.59
C ARG A 272 -8.32 -6.26 -16.82
N GLY A 273 -7.13 -5.68 -17.02
CA GLY A 273 -5.90 -6.43 -17.22
C GLY A 273 -5.26 -6.95 -15.93
N ILE A 274 -5.53 -6.32 -14.78
CA ILE A 274 -5.06 -6.79 -13.46
C ILE A 274 -6.04 -7.75 -12.80
N SER A 275 -7.35 -7.59 -13.06
CA SER A 275 -8.41 -8.45 -12.51
C SER A 275 -8.71 -9.68 -13.37
N ALA A 276 -8.14 -9.78 -14.57
CA ALA A 276 -8.30 -10.95 -15.41
C ALA A 276 -7.52 -12.14 -14.84
N GLU A 277 -8.17 -13.31 -14.81
CA GLU A 277 -7.50 -14.57 -14.50
C GLU A 277 -6.37 -14.78 -15.52
N PRO A 278 -5.12 -14.95 -15.09
CA PRO A 278 -4.01 -15.09 -16.02
C PRO A 278 -4.17 -16.37 -16.85
N ALA A 279 -3.60 -16.38 -18.05
CA ALA A 279 -3.43 -17.62 -18.80
C ALA A 279 -2.54 -18.59 -18.00
N ASP A 280 -2.71 -19.90 -18.19
CA ASP A 280 -2.20 -21.01 -17.34
C ASP A 280 -0.70 -21.02 -16.96
N ASP A 281 0.12 -20.05 -17.39
CA ASP A 281 1.55 -19.93 -17.06
C ASP A 281 2.01 -18.48 -16.77
N GLU A 282 1.10 -17.49 -16.69
CA GLU A 282 1.46 -16.09 -16.37
C GLU A 282 1.11 -15.71 -14.92
N ASP A 283 1.99 -14.97 -14.25
CA ASP A 283 1.65 -14.29 -13.00
C ASP A 283 0.73 -13.07 -13.29
N PRO A 284 -0.28 -12.79 -12.45
CA PRO A 284 -1.18 -11.66 -12.66
C PRO A 284 -0.40 -10.34 -12.62
N ALA A 285 -0.76 -9.42 -13.52
CA ALA A 285 -0.20 -8.07 -13.50
C ALA A 285 -0.68 -7.31 -12.26
N CYS A 286 0.16 -6.43 -11.72
CA CYS A 286 -0.17 -5.65 -10.53
C CYS A 286 0.17 -4.16 -10.71
N LEU A 287 -0.46 -3.31 -9.90
CA LEU A 287 -0.11 -1.89 -9.84
C LEU A 287 0.89 -1.64 -8.73
N SER A 288 1.84 -0.74 -8.97
CA SER A 288 2.71 -0.23 -7.92
C SER A 288 3.10 1.23 -8.20
N VAL A 289 3.51 1.95 -7.17
CA VAL A 289 4.15 3.27 -7.29
C VAL A 289 5.66 3.12 -7.17
N ALA A 290 6.42 4.04 -7.74
CA ALA A 290 7.87 4.04 -7.63
C ALA A 290 8.31 3.93 -6.16
N ASP A 291 9.28 3.05 -5.88
CA ASP A 291 9.85 2.74 -4.56
C ASP A 291 8.99 1.87 -3.62
N LEU A 292 7.83 1.35 -4.05
CA LEU A 292 7.08 0.35 -3.27
C LEU A 292 7.42 -1.08 -3.68
N ALA A 293 7.88 -1.87 -2.70
CA ALA A 293 8.14 -3.29 -2.83
C ALA A 293 6.88 -4.16 -2.64
N ALA A 294 5.72 -3.69 -3.09
CA ALA A 294 4.45 -4.39 -2.92
C ALA A 294 3.53 -4.18 -4.13
N CYS A 295 2.82 -5.24 -4.51
CA CYS A 295 1.77 -5.19 -5.51
C CYS A 295 0.46 -4.72 -4.89
N VAL A 296 -0.24 -3.80 -5.58
CA VAL A 296 -1.64 -3.50 -5.34
C VAL A 296 -2.47 -4.27 -6.36
N THR A 297 -3.36 -5.11 -5.86
CA THR A 297 -4.28 -5.97 -6.63
C THR A 297 -5.69 -5.77 -6.13
#